data_AF-A0A2D7A814-F1
#
_entry.id   AF-A0A2D7A814-F1
#
_cell.length_a   1.000
_cell.length_b   1.000
_cell.length_c   1.000
_cell.angle_alpha   90.00
_cell.angle_beta   90.00
_cell.angle_gamma   90.00
#
_symmetry.space_group_name_H-M   'P 1'
#
loop_
_entity.id
_entity.type
_entity.pdbx_description
1 polymer ?
#
loop_
_entity_poly.entity_id
_entity_poly.type
_entity_poly.pdbx_seq_one_letter_code
_entity_poly.pdbx_strand_id
1 'polypeptide(L)'
;MSKQPTIPMSPTQLPQQRVYEVVDLPKRPKSFDCRVGYGCSPRDGLPKTGLDNAAYLCQVEWAWSPMHSRLDAYYLHRGRSEWSLWSKFWDDNWDRWKHIGIGTVDRRGVSQPQAGVYLLIAFWRQEITDSSLDQFHWINEAVDLSVAQLGAMAREVWGDDA
;
A
#
# COMPACT_ATOMS: atom_id res chain seq x y z
N MET A 1 -16.19 -4.64 9.70
CA MET A 1 -14.96 -5.44 9.61
C MET A 1 -14.32 -5.18 8.26
N SER A 2 -13.01 -4.97 8.22
CA SER A 2 -12.28 -4.76 6.96
C SER A 2 -12.00 -6.08 6.25
N LYS A 3 -11.91 -6.04 4.92
CA LYS A 3 -11.67 -7.23 4.09
C LYS A 3 -10.37 -7.92 4.51
N GLN A 4 -10.43 -9.24 4.71
CA GLN A 4 -9.25 -10.05 4.96
C GLN A 4 -8.50 -10.29 3.64
N PRO A 5 -7.16 -10.21 3.63
CA PRO A 5 -6.39 -10.48 2.43
C PRO A 5 -6.44 -11.97 2.09
N THR A 6 -6.49 -12.29 0.81
CA THR A 6 -6.37 -13.68 0.33
C THR A 6 -5.01 -13.86 -0.31
N ILE A 7 -4.33 -14.98 -0.04
CA ILE A 7 -3.10 -15.36 -0.75
C ILE A 7 -3.52 -16.17 -1.99
N PRO A 8 -3.26 -15.69 -3.21
CA PRO A 8 -3.56 -16.45 -4.41
C PRO A 8 -2.63 -17.67 -4.51
N MET A 9 -3.22 -18.83 -4.76
CA MET A 9 -2.54 -20.12 -4.93
C MET A 9 -2.48 -20.55 -6.41
N SER A 10 -3.11 -19.80 -7.32
CA SER A 10 -3.05 -20.06 -8.76
C SER A 10 -3.11 -18.78 -9.60
N PRO A 11 -2.59 -18.79 -10.85
CA PRO A 11 -2.65 -17.63 -11.73
C PRO A 11 -4.06 -17.14 -12.07
N THR A 12 -5.06 -18.01 -12.00
CA THR A 12 -6.47 -17.67 -12.28
C THR A 12 -7.12 -16.87 -11.16
N GLN A 13 -6.50 -16.80 -9.97
CA GLN A 13 -6.96 -15.99 -8.85
C GLN A 13 -6.38 -14.56 -8.90
N LEU A 14 -5.36 -14.33 -9.74
CA LEU A 14 -4.77 -13.01 -9.93
C LEU A 14 -5.66 -12.13 -10.81
N PRO A 15 -5.74 -10.82 -10.53
CA PRO A 15 -6.35 -9.88 -11.47
C PRO A 15 -5.56 -9.83 -12.78
N GLN A 16 -6.26 -9.52 -13.88
CA GLN A 16 -5.62 -9.35 -15.19
C GLN A 16 -4.68 -8.14 -15.15
N GLN A 17 -3.38 -8.42 -15.24
CA GLN A 17 -2.31 -7.43 -15.04
C GLN A 17 -1.27 -7.38 -16.15
N ARG A 18 -1.45 -8.18 -17.21
CA ARG A 18 -0.59 -8.15 -18.41
C ARG A 18 -0.95 -7.03 -19.38
N VAL A 19 -2.25 -6.75 -19.51
CA VAL A 19 -2.77 -5.69 -20.37
C VAL A 19 -3.77 -4.91 -19.54
N TYR A 20 -3.47 -3.63 -19.31
CA TYR A 20 -4.32 -2.71 -18.57
C TYR A 20 -4.23 -1.32 -19.20
N GLU A 21 -5.29 -0.54 -19.00
CA GLU A 21 -5.33 0.85 -19.46
C GLU A 21 -4.28 1.68 -18.73
N VAL A 22 -3.55 2.51 -19.48
CA VAL A 22 -2.65 3.50 -18.89
C VAL A 22 -3.49 4.66 -18.38
N VAL A 23 -3.54 4.82 -17.05
CA VAL A 23 -4.32 5.87 -16.39
C VAL A 23 -3.42 6.91 -15.73
N ASP A 24 -3.94 8.13 -15.62
CA ASP A 24 -3.34 9.18 -14.80
C ASP A 24 -3.68 8.97 -13.32
N LEU A 25 -2.73 9.30 -12.45
CA LEU A 25 -2.97 9.35 -11.01
C LEU A 25 -3.84 10.56 -10.64
N PRO A 26 -4.61 10.49 -9.54
CA PRO A 26 -5.33 11.67 -9.03
C PRO A 26 -4.33 12.81 -8.81
N LYS A 27 -4.70 14.04 -9.15
CA LYS A 27 -3.79 15.21 -9.00
C LYS A 27 -3.19 15.27 -7.59
N ARG A 28 -1.87 15.44 -7.52
CA ARG A 28 -1.15 15.60 -6.25
C ARG A 28 -1.72 16.78 -5.46
N PRO A 29 -2.07 16.60 -4.17
CA PRO A 29 -2.47 17.71 -3.32
C PRO A 29 -1.37 18.78 -3.26
N LYS A 30 -1.76 20.07 -3.25
CA LYS A 30 -0.80 21.20 -3.18
C LYS A 30 0.11 21.11 -1.95
N SER A 31 -0.46 20.73 -0.81
CA SER A 31 0.26 20.42 0.42
C SER A 31 0.02 18.94 0.75
N PHE A 32 1.10 18.16 0.81
CA PHE A 32 1.08 16.76 1.20
C PHE A 32 2.27 16.48 2.11
N ASP A 33 2.19 17.00 3.33
CA ASP A 33 3.17 16.76 4.38
C ASP A 33 2.84 15.43 5.06
N CYS A 34 3.33 14.35 4.47
CA CYS A 34 3.14 13.00 4.98
C CYS A 34 4.38 12.51 5.73
N ARG A 35 4.16 11.63 6.70
CA ARG A 35 5.22 10.85 7.34
C ARG A 35 5.02 9.39 6.98
N VAL A 36 6.10 8.70 6.65
CA VAL A 36 6.09 7.28 6.28
C VAL A 36 7.22 6.54 6.99
N GLY A 37 7.08 5.23 7.12
CA GLY A 37 8.04 4.34 7.78
C GLY A 37 7.37 3.40 8.77
N TYR A 38 8.03 2.30 9.10
CA TYR A 38 7.48 1.30 10.04
C TYR A 38 7.24 1.90 11.42
N GLY A 39 6.04 1.70 11.95
CA GLY A 39 5.65 2.24 13.25
C GLY A 39 5.33 3.73 13.21
N CYS A 40 5.28 4.36 12.03
CA CYS A 40 4.82 5.73 11.88
C CYS A 40 3.35 5.81 12.27
N SER A 41 3.10 6.26 13.51
CA SER A 41 1.76 6.48 14.04
C SER A 41 1.55 7.97 14.27
N PRO A 42 0.39 8.53 13.87
CA PRO A 42 0.08 9.88 14.28
C PRO A 42 -0.07 9.94 15.81
N ARG A 43 0.72 10.80 16.45
CA ARG A 43 0.64 11.15 17.88
C ARG A 43 0.83 10.00 18.88
N ASP A 44 1.70 9.03 18.56
CA ASP A 44 2.05 7.88 19.42
C ASP A 44 0.87 6.97 19.80
N GLY A 45 -0.25 7.11 19.08
CA GLY A 45 -1.48 6.36 19.32
C GLY A 45 -2.01 5.81 18.02
N LEU A 46 -1.44 4.68 17.57
CA LEU A 46 -2.10 3.84 16.56
C LEU A 46 -3.58 3.71 16.95
N PRO A 47 -4.53 3.89 16.01
CA PRO A 47 -5.95 3.69 16.28
C PRO A 47 -6.15 2.41 17.10
N LYS A 48 -6.77 2.51 18.29
CA LYS A 48 -7.07 1.33 19.13
C LYS A 48 -7.87 0.27 18.37
N THR A 49 -8.61 0.71 17.35
CA THR A 49 -9.39 -0.10 16.43
C THR A 49 -8.57 -0.84 15.37
N GLY A 50 -7.25 -0.60 15.29
CA GLY A 50 -6.37 -1.25 14.31
C GLY A 50 -6.85 -1.02 12.87
N LEU A 51 -7.03 -2.11 12.14
CA LEU A 51 -7.56 -2.12 10.78
C LEU A 51 -9.09 -2.04 10.68
N ASP A 52 -9.83 -1.97 11.79
CA ASP A 52 -11.30 -1.92 11.72
C ASP A 52 -11.78 -0.67 10.98
N ASN A 53 -12.68 -0.87 10.01
CA ASN A 53 -13.21 0.17 9.12
C ASN A 53 -12.15 0.86 8.25
N ALA A 54 -10.96 0.27 8.11
CA ALA A 54 -10.00 0.69 7.10
C ALA A 54 -10.44 0.17 5.72
N ALA A 55 -10.33 1.04 4.71
CA ALA A 55 -10.52 0.69 3.32
C ALA A 55 -9.36 -0.20 2.85
N TYR A 56 -9.67 -1.30 2.16
CA TYR A 56 -8.64 -2.19 1.64
C TYR A 56 -8.21 -1.71 0.26
N LEU A 57 -6.95 -1.32 0.12
CA LEU A 57 -6.43 -0.72 -1.11
C LEU A 57 -6.09 -1.78 -2.15
N CYS A 58 -5.13 -2.63 -1.81
CA CYS A 58 -4.55 -3.64 -2.69
C CYS A 58 -3.68 -4.63 -1.91
N GLN A 59 -3.22 -5.67 -2.60
CA GLN A 59 -2.14 -6.55 -2.15
C GLN A 59 -1.14 -6.71 -3.28
N VAL A 60 0.14 -6.61 -2.95
CA VAL A 60 1.25 -6.84 -3.88
C VAL A 60 2.28 -7.78 -3.27
N GLU A 61 3.03 -8.43 -4.15
CA GLU A 61 4.01 -9.43 -3.78
C GLU A 61 5.37 -9.17 -4.46
N TRP A 62 6.42 -9.33 -3.68
CA TRP A 62 7.78 -9.48 -4.16
C TRP A 62 8.17 -10.95 -4.07
N ALA A 63 8.47 -11.57 -5.21
CA ALA A 63 8.71 -13.01 -5.31
C ALA A 63 10.13 -13.28 -5.83
N TRP A 64 11.14 -12.94 -5.03
CA TRP A 64 12.55 -13.08 -5.43
C TRP A 64 12.99 -14.55 -5.56
N SER A 65 12.48 -15.43 -4.69
CA SER A 65 12.63 -16.89 -4.81
C SER A 65 11.55 -17.62 -4.01
N PRO A 66 11.35 -18.95 -4.18
CA PRO A 66 10.37 -19.71 -3.40
C PRO A 66 10.53 -19.61 -1.88
N MET A 67 11.75 -19.33 -1.39
CA MET A 67 12.05 -19.18 0.05
C MET A 67 12.33 -17.73 0.44
N HIS A 68 12.17 -16.78 -0.49
CA HIS A 68 12.39 -15.37 -0.25
C HIS A 68 11.35 -14.56 -1.00
N SER A 69 10.23 -14.32 -0.33
CA SER A 69 9.16 -13.47 -0.83
C SER A 69 8.66 -12.53 0.27
N ARG A 70 7.97 -11.48 -0.14
CA ARG A 70 7.28 -10.54 0.74
C ARG A 70 5.87 -10.31 0.20
N LEU A 71 4.90 -10.38 1.09
CA LEU A 71 3.49 -10.18 0.77
C LEU A 71 2.91 -9.09 1.66
N ASP A 72 2.49 -7.99 1.04
CA ASP A 72 1.91 -6.86 1.76
C ASP A 72 0.51 -6.51 1.24
N ALA A 73 -0.44 -6.46 2.17
CA ALA A 73 -1.79 -5.99 1.98
C ALA A 73 -1.94 -4.60 2.60
N TYR A 74 -2.35 -3.61 1.80
CA TYR A 74 -2.36 -2.21 2.18
C TYR A 74 -3.77 -1.72 2.52
N TYR A 75 -3.88 -0.98 3.62
CA TYR A 75 -5.15 -0.46 4.11
C TYR A 75 -5.06 1.02 4.42
N LEU A 76 -6.14 1.74 4.14
CA LEU A 76 -6.27 3.16 4.46
C LEU A 76 -7.36 3.36 5.50
N HIS A 77 -6.96 3.79 6.69
CA HIS A 77 -7.89 4.13 7.76
C HIS A 77 -8.21 5.64 7.74
N ARG A 78 -9.50 5.98 7.87
CA ARG A 78 -9.98 7.34 8.01
C ARG A 78 -10.05 7.73 9.48
N GLY A 79 -9.05 8.46 9.97
CA GLY A 79 -9.07 9.07 11.30
C GLY A 79 -9.93 10.34 11.37
N ARG A 80 -9.99 10.94 12.56
CA ARG A 80 -10.70 12.22 12.77
C ARG A 80 -10.01 13.37 12.04
N SER A 81 -8.70 13.50 12.23
CA SER A 81 -7.84 14.55 11.66
C SER A 81 -6.95 14.07 10.53
N GLU A 82 -6.60 12.79 10.49
CA GLU A 82 -5.55 12.26 9.61
C GLU A 82 -6.03 11.02 8.85
N TRP A 83 -5.38 10.77 7.73
CA TRP A 83 -5.36 9.46 7.07
C TRP A 83 -4.20 8.65 7.64
N SER A 84 -4.41 7.35 7.81
CA SER A 84 -3.36 6.42 8.27
C SER A 84 -3.26 5.24 7.31
N LEU A 85 -2.07 5.03 6.77
CA LEU A 85 -1.73 3.88 5.94
C LEU A 85 -1.19 2.76 6.81
N TRP A 86 -1.66 1.55 6.56
CA TRP A 86 -1.26 0.34 7.25
C TRP A 86 -0.81 -0.72 6.26
N SER A 87 0.24 -1.45 6.62
CA SER A 87 0.61 -2.71 5.98
C SER A 87 0.15 -3.86 6.87
N LYS A 88 -0.50 -4.84 6.25
CA LYS A 88 -0.78 -6.14 6.82
C LYS A 88 0.04 -7.16 6.06
N PHE A 89 0.93 -7.84 6.76
CA PHE A 89 1.93 -8.74 6.17
C PHE A 89 1.87 -10.11 6.83
N TRP A 90 2.28 -11.14 6.09
CA TRP A 90 2.39 -12.49 6.60
C TRP A 90 3.71 -12.64 7.35
N ASP A 91 3.65 -12.95 8.64
CA ASP A 91 4.83 -13.27 9.45
C ASP A 91 5.05 -14.78 9.41
N ASP A 92 5.97 -15.20 8.54
CA ASP A 92 6.33 -16.59 8.30
C ASP A 92 6.96 -17.27 9.52
N ASN A 93 7.68 -16.52 10.36
CA ASN A 93 8.25 -17.03 11.61
C ASN A 93 7.18 -17.47 12.62
N TRP A 94 5.98 -16.90 12.54
CA TRP A 94 4.89 -17.15 13.48
C TRP A 94 3.61 -17.64 12.82
N ASP A 95 3.65 -17.95 11.52
CA ASP A 95 2.54 -18.44 10.70
C ASP A 95 1.23 -17.64 10.89
N ARG A 96 1.34 -16.30 10.91
CA ARG A 96 0.19 -15.42 11.17
C ARG A 96 0.28 -14.08 10.47
N TRP A 97 -0.89 -13.51 10.18
CA TRP A 97 -0.99 -12.12 9.78
C TRP A 97 -0.65 -11.17 10.93
N LYS A 98 0.23 -10.21 10.66
CA LYS A 98 0.47 -9.03 11.49
C LYS A 98 0.11 -7.77 10.72
N HIS A 99 -0.03 -6.65 11.43
CA HIS A 99 -0.22 -5.36 10.80
C HIS A 99 0.52 -4.26 11.56
N ILE A 100 0.94 -3.24 10.84
CA ILE A 100 1.70 -2.10 11.36
C ILE A 100 1.32 -0.82 10.61
N GLY A 101 1.29 0.30 11.33
CA GLY A 101 1.15 1.62 10.73
C GLY A 101 2.42 1.98 9.98
N ILE A 102 2.28 2.43 8.73
CA ILE A 102 3.40 2.73 7.83
C ILE A 102 3.38 4.15 7.27
N GLY A 103 2.33 4.93 7.56
CA GLY A 103 2.34 6.34 7.21
C GLY A 103 1.07 7.09 7.59
N THR A 104 1.18 8.41 7.56
CA THR A 104 0.08 9.32 7.90
C THR A 104 0.20 10.66 7.19
N VAL A 105 -0.95 11.32 6.98
CA VAL A 105 -1.05 12.69 6.45
C VAL A 105 -2.31 13.36 7.02
N ASP A 106 -2.27 14.68 7.19
CA ASP A 106 -3.46 15.46 7.56
C ASP A 106 -4.56 15.28 6.50
N ARG A 107 -5.81 15.14 6.95
CA ARG A 107 -6.98 14.91 6.09
C ARG A 107 -7.45 16.20 5.41
N ARG A 108 -7.09 17.37 5.94
CA ARG A 108 -7.55 18.66 5.46
C ARG A 108 -7.01 18.92 4.05
N GLY A 109 -7.93 19.00 3.09
CA GLY A 109 -7.57 19.21 1.69
C GLY A 109 -7.02 17.96 0.98
N VAL A 110 -7.07 16.79 1.62
CA VAL A 110 -6.61 15.51 1.06
C VAL A 110 -7.79 14.53 1.00
N SER A 111 -8.21 14.19 -0.22
CA SER A 111 -9.26 13.19 -0.44
C SER A 111 -8.76 11.76 -0.17
N GLN A 112 -9.69 10.81 0.01
CA GLN A 112 -9.33 9.40 0.21
C GLN A 112 -8.50 8.81 -0.95
N PRO A 113 -8.85 9.02 -2.24
CA PRO A 113 -8.02 8.52 -3.34
C PRO A 113 -6.62 9.13 -3.34
N GLN A 114 -6.50 10.43 -3.06
CA GLN A 114 -5.20 11.09 -2.95
C GLN A 114 -4.37 10.54 -1.79
N ALA A 115 -4.98 10.35 -0.62
CA ALA A 115 -4.29 9.79 0.54
C ALA A 115 -3.79 8.36 0.27
N GLY A 116 -4.64 7.48 -0.30
CA GLY A 116 -4.27 6.11 -0.62
C GLY A 116 -3.12 6.03 -1.62
N VAL A 117 -3.19 6.81 -2.71
CA VAL A 117 -2.16 6.85 -3.75
C VAL A 117 -0.85 7.43 -3.21
N TYR A 118 -0.89 8.63 -2.64
CA TYR A 118 0.35 9.36 -2.32
C TYR A 118 1.02 8.91 -1.02
N LEU A 119 0.29 8.36 -0.04
CA LEU A 119 0.94 7.71 1.11
C LEU A 119 1.69 6.45 0.68
N LEU A 120 1.10 5.65 -0.21
CA LEU A 120 1.70 4.39 -0.63
C LEU A 120 2.92 4.63 -1.54
N ILE A 121 2.85 5.61 -2.45
CA ILE A 121 4.02 6.09 -3.23
C ILE A 121 5.13 6.57 -2.29
N ALA A 122 4.81 7.42 -1.31
CA ALA A 122 5.80 7.93 -0.38
C ALA A 122 6.45 6.80 0.43
N PHE A 123 5.66 5.83 0.89
CA PHE A 123 6.16 4.66 1.61
C PHE A 123 7.09 3.80 0.75
N TRP A 124 6.72 3.46 -0.49
CA TRP A 124 7.60 2.67 -1.36
C TRP A 124 8.89 3.40 -1.72
N ARG A 125 8.86 4.74 -1.92
CA ARG A 125 10.09 5.53 -2.09
C ARG A 125 11.00 5.50 -0.87
N GLN A 126 10.41 5.52 0.33
CA GLN A 126 11.16 5.34 1.57
C GLN A 126 11.80 3.94 1.61
N GLU A 127 11.07 2.89 1.21
CA GLU A 127 11.59 1.53 1.16
C GLU A 127 12.72 1.35 0.14
N ILE A 128 12.68 2.03 -1.01
CA ILE A 128 13.82 2.09 -1.94
C ILE A 128 15.05 2.63 -1.22
N THR A 129 14.89 3.72 -0.47
CA THR A 129 15.99 4.39 0.24
C THR A 129 16.54 3.53 1.37
N ASP A 130 15.66 2.93 2.17
CA ASP A 130 16.02 2.21 3.40
C ASP A 130 16.44 0.76 3.15
N SER A 131 15.92 0.14 2.09
CA SER A 131 16.07 -1.31 1.84
C SER A 131 16.41 -1.70 0.40
N SER A 132 16.57 -0.72 -0.51
CA SER A 132 16.77 -0.98 -1.94
C SER A 132 15.64 -1.83 -2.56
N LEU A 133 14.42 -1.61 -2.09
CA LEU A 133 13.24 -2.36 -2.55
C LEU A 133 13.01 -2.16 -4.05
N ASP A 134 12.98 -3.25 -4.81
CA ASP A 134 12.64 -3.26 -6.23
C ASP A 134 11.11 -3.14 -6.45
N GLN A 135 10.71 -3.03 -7.71
CA GLN A 135 9.29 -3.05 -8.05
C GLN A 135 8.67 -4.40 -7.66
N PHE A 136 7.44 -4.37 -7.14
CA PHE A 136 6.69 -5.60 -6.90
C PHE A 136 6.52 -6.42 -8.19
N HIS A 137 6.47 -7.74 -8.02
CA HIS A 137 6.39 -8.70 -9.13
C HIS A 137 4.95 -9.02 -9.50
N TRP A 138 4.04 -9.01 -8.51
CA TRP A 138 2.63 -9.36 -8.70
C TRP A 138 1.69 -8.41 -7.96
N ILE A 139 0.57 -8.12 -8.60
CA ILE A 139 -0.62 -7.57 -7.96
C ILE A 139 -1.55 -8.74 -7.66
N ASN A 140 -1.71 -9.06 -6.38
CA ASN A 140 -2.51 -10.20 -5.93
C ASN A 140 -3.98 -9.82 -5.74
N GLU A 141 -4.23 -8.61 -5.25
CA GLU A 141 -5.58 -8.07 -5.13
C GLU A 141 -5.59 -6.58 -5.49
N ALA A 142 -6.57 -6.17 -6.29
CA ALA A 142 -6.86 -4.78 -6.63
C ALA A 142 -8.29 -4.46 -6.19
N VAL A 143 -8.46 -3.59 -5.19
CA VAL A 143 -9.76 -3.33 -4.55
C VAL A 143 -10.14 -1.85 -4.70
N ASP A 144 -9.65 -0.98 -3.82
CA ASP A 144 -9.82 0.47 -3.98
C ASP A 144 -8.80 1.08 -4.95
N LEU A 145 -7.64 0.42 -5.11
CA LEU A 145 -6.66 0.72 -6.15
C LEU A 145 -6.77 -0.32 -7.26
N SER A 146 -7.05 0.14 -8.48
CA SER A 146 -7.09 -0.73 -9.65
C SER A 146 -5.69 -1.15 -10.09
N VAL A 147 -5.61 -2.23 -10.89
CA VAL A 147 -4.35 -2.66 -11.53
C VAL A 147 -3.70 -1.52 -12.31
N ALA A 148 -4.50 -0.73 -13.05
CA ALA A 148 -4.02 0.41 -13.81
C ALA A 148 -3.42 1.50 -12.92
N GLN A 149 -4.06 1.81 -11.79
CA GLN A 149 -3.51 2.76 -10.82
C GLN A 149 -2.22 2.24 -10.19
N LEU A 150 -2.16 0.97 -9.82
CA LEU A 150 -0.95 0.35 -9.27
C LEU A 150 0.21 0.37 -10.28
N GLY A 151 -0.06 0.11 -11.56
CA GLY A 151 0.93 0.26 -12.63
C GLY A 151 1.40 1.72 -12.80
N ALA A 152 0.49 2.69 -12.72
CA ALA A 152 0.85 4.10 -12.75
C ALA A 152 1.68 4.52 -11.53
N MET A 153 1.34 4.03 -10.33
CA MET A 153 2.12 4.24 -9.11
C MET A 153 3.50 3.59 -9.20
N ALA A 154 3.61 2.40 -9.79
CA ALA A 154 4.88 1.72 -9.96
C ALA A 154 5.83 2.52 -10.86
N ARG A 155 5.33 3.09 -11.96
CA ARG A 155 6.13 3.99 -12.81
C ARG A 155 6.57 5.26 -12.08
N GLU A 156 5.72 5.83 -11.23
CA GLU A 156 6.09 7.01 -10.42
C GLU A 156 7.17 6.68 -9.37
N VAL A 157 7.25 5.43 -8.89
CA VAL A 157 8.16 5.02 -7.82
C VAL A 157 9.49 4.46 -8.34
N TRP A 158 9.43 3.55 -9.32
CA TRP A 158 10.59 2.83 -9.87
C TRP A 158 10.86 3.12 -11.34
N GLY A 159 10.00 3.89 -12.01
CA GLY A 159 10.30 4.30 -13.37
C GLY A 159 11.51 5.21 -13.37
N ASP A 160 12.52 4.85 -14.16
CA ASP A 160 13.56 5.79 -14.54
C ASP A 160 12.87 6.93 -15.28
N ASP A 161 13.10 8.18 -14.88
CA ASP A 161 12.80 9.32 -15.75
C ASP A 161 13.49 9.01 -17.10
N ALA A 162 12.68 8.83 -18.14
CA ALA A 162 13.11 8.36 -19.47
C ALA A 162 14.29 9.14 -20.07
#